data_AF-A0A8W7Q2R3-F1
#
_entry.id   AF-A0A8W7Q2R3-F1
#
_cell.length_a   1.000
_cell.length_b   1.000
_cell.length_c   1.000
_cell.angle_alpha   90.00
_cell.angle_beta   90.00
_cell.angle_gamma   90.00
#
_symmetry.space_group_name_H-M   'P 1'
#
loop_
_entity.id
_entity.type
_entity.pdbx_description
1 polymer ?
#
loop_
_entity_poly.entity_id
_entity_poly.type
_entity_poly.pdbx_seq_one_letter_code
_entity_poly.pdbx_strand_id
1 'polypeptide(L)'
;MERCIKAILSVVPLETFLLNRDCVKENKLYQTVLSTIVEPLANELTTDAVKTISTNLIKVGVLYDTVYNRLHTGQWNAVATSEREMFTILTYVRIVYTLYASNSYEDAIKDNIYLADLGLMLGCPIGLECKNVPTDLLTETASILTGELGID
;
A
#
# COMPACT_ATOMS: atom_id res chain seq x y z
N MET A 1 4.40 9.82 13.59
CA MET A 1 3.54 8.97 12.73
C MET A 1 2.86 9.75 11.62
N GLU A 2 2.06 10.77 11.95
CA GLU A 2 1.30 11.57 10.96
C GLU A 2 2.17 12.17 9.82
N ARG A 3 3.35 12.72 10.14
CA ARG A 3 4.29 13.25 9.13
C ARG A 3 4.69 12.19 8.09
N CYS A 4 5.05 10.99 8.54
CA CYS A 4 5.44 9.88 7.68
C CYS A 4 4.27 9.46 6.78
N ILE A 5 3.07 9.33 7.35
CA ILE A 5 1.87 8.99 6.58
C ILE A 5 1.58 10.05 5.50
N LYS A 6 1.64 11.34 5.84
CA LYS A 6 1.46 12.44 4.87
C LYS A 6 2.49 12.38 3.76
N ALA A 7 3.76 12.09 4.07
CA ALA A 7 4.80 11.90 3.08
C ALA A 7 4.47 10.74 2.12
N ILE A 8 4.07 9.58 2.64
CA ILE A 8 3.69 8.40 1.82
C ILE A 8 2.46 8.69 0.95
N LEU A 9 1.44 9.35 1.50
CA LEU A 9 0.23 9.72 0.76
C LEU A 9 0.51 10.78 -0.32
N SER A 10 1.54 11.61 -0.15
CA SER A 10 1.93 12.60 -1.16
C SER A 10 2.62 12.01 -2.40
N VAL A 11 3.00 10.72 -2.36
CA VAL A 11 3.69 10.05 -3.47
C VAL A 11 2.80 9.95 -4.71
N VAL A 12 1.48 9.75 -4.53
CA VAL A 12 0.52 9.62 -5.64
C VAL A 12 -0.86 10.20 -5.28
N PRO A 13 -1.60 10.74 -6.27
CA PRO A 13 -3.00 11.10 -6.07
C PRO A 13 -3.86 9.82 -6.03
N LEU A 14 -4.18 9.35 -4.83
CA LEU A 14 -4.71 8.01 -4.54
C LEU A 14 -5.87 7.56 -5.43
N GLU A 15 -6.94 8.34 -5.53
CA GLU A 15 -8.14 7.96 -6.31
C GLU A 15 -7.81 7.83 -7.79
N THR A 16 -7.23 8.88 -8.36
CA THR A 16 -6.94 8.94 -9.80
C THR A 16 -5.82 8.00 -10.24
N PHE A 17 -4.93 7.61 -9.33
CA PHE A 17 -3.77 6.78 -9.65
C PHE A 17 -4.05 5.30 -9.38
N LEU A 18 -4.56 4.94 -8.19
CA LEU A 18 -4.76 3.54 -7.82
C LEU A 18 -6.06 2.97 -8.42
N LEU A 19 -7.18 3.70 -8.36
CA LEU A 19 -8.48 3.19 -8.81
C LEU A 19 -8.62 3.14 -10.34
N ASN A 20 -7.76 3.86 -11.07
CA ASN A 20 -7.80 3.90 -12.53
C ASN A 20 -7.07 2.77 -13.24
N ARG A 21 -6.34 1.93 -12.51
CA ARG A 21 -5.57 0.82 -13.08
C ARG A 21 -6.48 -0.31 -13.55
N ASP A 22 -6.13 -0.94 -14.68
CA ASP A 22 -6.92 -2.01 -15.28
C ASP A 22 -7.08 -3.20 -14.34
N CYS A 23 -6.02 -3.55 -13.59
CA CYS A 23 -6.08 -4.62 -12.59
C CYS A 23 -7.15 -4.37 -11.50
N VAL A 24 -7.49 -3.11 -11.23
CA VAL A 24 -8.54 -2.71 -10.28
C VAL A 24 -9.90 -2.70 -10.95
N LYS A 25 -10.01 -2.10 -12.16
CA LYS A 25 -11.28 -1.92 -12.88
C LYS A 25 -11.90 -3.22 -13.36
N GLU A 26 -11.07 -4.16 -13.82
CA GLU A 26 -11.55 -5.43 -14.38
C GLU A 26 -12.09 -6.37 -13.31
N ASN A 27 -11.69 -6.21 -12.04
CA ASN A 27 -12.12 -7.03 -10.93
C ASN A 27 -13.05 -6.26 -9.99
N LYS A 28 -14.36 -6.59 -10.04
CA LYS A 28 -15.40 -5.94 -9.22
C LYS A 28 -15.11 -5.99 -7.71
N LEU A 29 -14.51 -7.07 -7.22
CA LEU A 29 -14.15 -7.19 -5.80
C LEU A 29 -13.05 -6.18 -5.45
N TYR A 30 -12.00 -6.09 -6.27
CA TYR A 30 -10.90 -5.15 -6.07
C TYR A 30 -11.40 -3.71 -6.14
N GLN A 31 -12.19 -3.38 -7.16
CA GLN A 31 -12.78 -2.05 -7.30
C GLN A 31 -13.61 -1.67 -6.06
N THR A 32 -14.50 -2.56 -5.60
CA THR A 32 -15.39 -2.29 -4.46
C THR A 32 -14.61 -2.06 -3.17
N VAL A 33 -13.67 -2.96 -2.87
CA VAL A 33 -12.88 -2.88 -1.64
C VAL A 33 -11.94 -1.68 -1.70
N LEU A 34 -11.20 -1.49 -2.79
CA LEU A 34 -10.26 -0.37 -2.92
C LEU A 34 -10.97 0.98 -2.84
N SER A 35 -12.11 1.15 -3.53
CA SER A 35 -12.84 2.43 -3.45
C SER A 35 -13.23 2.76 -2.01
N THR A 36 -13.69 1.75 -1.26
CA THR A 36 -14.09 1.93 0.15
C THR A 36 -12.92 2.28 1.07
N ILE A 37 -11.71 1.77 0.80
CA ILE A 37 -10.54 2.00 1.67
C ILE A 37 -9.69 3.19 1.21
N VAL A 38 -9.76 3.60 -0.06
CA VAL A 38 -9.03 4.74 -0.60
C VAL A 38 -9.77 6.05 -0.30
N GLU A 39 -11.10 6.07 -0.37
CA GLU A 39 -11.90 7.28 -0.13
C GLU A 39 -11.58 7.97 1.22
N PRO A 40 -11.47 7.27 2.37
CA PRO A 40 -11.08 7.94 3.61
C PRO A 40 -9.66 8.50 3.57
N LEU A 41 -8.72 7.80 2.92
CA LEU A 41 -7.33 8.27 2.80
C LEU A 41 -7.21 9.51 1.92
N ALA A 42 -8.01 9.59 0.85
CA ALA A 42 -8.08 10.76 -0.03
C ALA A 42 -8.68 11.99 0.66
N ASN A 43 -9.59 11.78 1.62
CA ASN A 43 -10.24 12.83 2.40
C ASN A 43 -9.52 13.15 3.73
N GLU A 44 -8.19 12.99 3.76
CA GLU A 44 -7.35 13.31 4.92
C GLU A 44 -7.77 12.60 6.22
N LEU A 45 -7.91 11.27 6.17
CA LEU A 45 -8.19 10.43 7.34
C LEU A 45 -7.37 10.84 8.57
N THR A 46 -8.06 11.11 9.68
CA THR A 46 -7.41 11.44 10.96
C THR A 46 -7.14 10.19 11.79
N THR A 47 -6.08 10.19 12.60
CA THR A 47 -5.74 9.10 13.54
C THR A 47 -6.85 8.77 14.53
N ASP A 48 -7.74 9.72 14.83
CA ASP A 48 -8.85 9.54 15.77
C ASP A 48 -10.03 8.73 15.19
N ALA A 49 -10.00 8.42 13.88
CA ALA A 49 -11.03 7.65 13.19
C ALA A 49 -10.87 6.13 13.41
N VAL A 50 -10.65 5.71 14.67
CA VAL A 50 -10.23 4.34 15.06
C VAL A 50 -11.12 3.26 14.43
N LYS A 51 -12.44 3.43 14.47
CA LYS A 51 -13.39 2.45 13.90
C LYS A 51 -13.19 2.27 12.39
N THR A 52 -12.98 3.37 11.67
CA THR A 52 -12.74 3.36 10.22
C THR A 52 -11.39 2.71 9.91
N ILE A 53 -10.35 3.08 10.65
CA ILE A 53 -9.00 2.52 10.52
C ILE A 53 -9.04 1.00 10.73
N SER A 54 -9.58 0.51 11.84
CA SER A 54 -9.63 -0.93 12.12
C SER A 54 -10.46 -1.70 11.08
N THR A 55 -11.61 -1.15 10.67
CA THR A 55 -12.47 -1.79 9.66
C THR A 55 -11.75 -1.90 8.31
N ASN A 56 -11.09 -0.84 7.88
CA ASN A 56 -10.41 -0.81 6.59
C ASN A 56 -9.10 -1.60 6.61
N LEU A 57 -8.40 -1.65 7.74
CA LEU A 57 -7.25 -2.52 7.93
C LEU A 57 -7.62 -4.01 7.80
N ILE A 58 -8.78 -4.43 8.33
CA ILE A 58 -9.29 -5.79 8.13
C ILE A 58 -9.60 -6.05 6.64
N LYS A 59 -10.30 -5.12 5.99
CA LYS A 59 -10.66 -5.26 4.55
C LYS A 59 -9.42 -5.38 3.66
N VAL A 60 -8.42 -4.51 3.85
CA VAL A 60 -7.17 -4.57 3.09
C VAL A 60 -6.38 -5.82 3.44
N GLY A 61 -6.36 -6.25 4.71
CA GLY A 61 -5.69 -7.47 5.16
C GLY A 61 -6.24 -8.73 4.49
N VAL A 62 -7.57 -8.91 4.50
CA VAL A 62 -8.22 -10.06 3.85
C VAL A 62 -7.93 -10.09 2.35
N LEU A 63 -7.98 -8.93 1.69
CA LEU A 63 -7.71 -8.85 0.26
C LEU A 63 -6.24 -9.09 -0.06
N TYR A 64 -5.34 -8.52 0.75
CA TYR A 64 -3.90 -8.73 0.68
C TYR A 64 -3.57 -10.22 0.81
N ASP A 65 -4.07 -10.89 1.85
CA ASP A 65 -3.77 -12.28 2.12
C ASP A 65 -4.31 -13.19 0.99
N THR A 66 -5.47 -12.84 0.43
CA THR A 66 -6.05 -13.53 -0.73
C THR A 66 -5.13 -13.45 -1.94
N VAL A 67 -4.61 -12.26 -2.27
CA VAL A 67 -3.69 -12.08 -3.40
C VAL A 67 -2.34 -12.71 -3.09
N TYR A 68 -1.79 -12.48 -1.89
CA TYR A 68 -0.54 -13.07 -1.42
C TYR A 68 -0.51 -14.59 -1.60
N ASN A 69 -1.57 -15.30 -1.19
CA ASN A 69 -1.65 -16.75 -1.33
C ASN A 69 -1.65 -17.24 -2.78
N ARG A 70 -2.09 -16.40 -3.74
CA ARG A 70 -2.01 -16.71 -5.18
C ARG A 70 -0.62 -16.45 -5.74
N LEU A 71 0.10 -15.47 -5.18
CA LEU A 71 1.48 -15.17 -5.55
C LEU A 71 2.45 -16.20 -4.96
N HIS A 72 2.21 -16.62 -3.72
CA HIS A 72 3.08 -17.47 -2.93
C HIS A 72 2.92 -18.97 -3.26
N THR A 73 2.93 -19.29 -4.56
CA THR A 73 2.75 -20.66 -5.10
C THR A 73 4.06 -21.33 -5.50
N GLY A 74 5.18 -20.60 -5.47
CA GLY A 74 6.48 -21.06 -5.97
C GLY A 74 6.60 -21.10 -7.50
N GLN A 75 5.51 -20.84 -8.23
CA GLN A 75 5.48 -20.77 -9.70
C GLN A 75 5.22 -19.35 -10.19
N TRP A 76 6.15 -18.44 -9.88
CA TRP A 76 6.07 -17.00 -10.17
C TRP A 76 5.74 -16.67 -11.63
N ASN A 77 6.15 -17.53 -12.57
CA ASN A 77 5.97 -17.36 -14.00
C ASN A 77 4.50 -17.52 -14.44
N ALA A 78 3.71 -18.25 -13.66
CA ALA A 78 2.31 -18.55 -13.96
C ALA A 78 1.34 -17.50 -13.37
N VAL A 79 1.87 -16.57 -12.56
CA VAL A 79 1.09 -15.53 -11.91
C VAL A 79 0.85 -14.39 -12.90
N ALA A 80 -0.42 -14.03 -13.10
CA ALA A 80 -0.80 -12.92 -13.94
C ALA A 80 -0.22 -11.59 -13.43
N THR A 81 0.29 -10.76 -14.34
CA THR A 81 0.83 -9.42 -14.02
C THR A 81 -0.18 -8.57 -13.25
N SER A 82 -1.47 -8.67 -13.57
CA SER A 82 -2.54 -7.93 -12.87
C SER A 82 -2.65 -8.29 -11.39
N GLU A 83 -2.41 -9.53 -10.99
CA GLU A 83 -2.41 -9.93 -9.57
C GLU A 83 -1.17 -9.38 -8.85
N ARG A 84 -0.02 -9.33 -9.53
CA ARG A 84 1.20 -8.73 -8.98
C ARG A 84 1.08 -7.22 -8.81
N GLU A 85 0.44 -6.56 -9.78
CA GLU A 85 0.14 -5.13 -9.71
C GLU A 85 -0.83 -4.83 -8.56
N MET A 86 -1.89 -5.64 -8.44
CA MET A 86 -2.83 -5.52 -7.34
C MET A 86 -2.14 -5.72 -5.99
N PHE A 87 -1.21 -6.65 -5.89
CA PHE A 87 -0.43 -6.86 -4.66
C PHE A 87 0.42 -5.65 -4.29
N THR A 88 1.05 -4.99 -5.27
CA THR A 88 1.76 -3.71 -5.05
C THR A 88 0.82 -2.65 -4.46
N ILE A 89 -0.38 -2.49 -5.03
CA ILE A 89 -1.40 -1.54 -4.54
C ILE A 89 -1.84 -1.89 -3.11
N LEU A 90 -2.16 -3.17 -2.84
CA LEU A 90 -2.59 -3.61 -1.52
C LEU A 90 -1.51 -3.46 -0.47
N THR A 91 -0.25 -3.70 -0.83
CA THR A 91 0.90 -3.50 0.05
C THR A 91 1.00 -2.02 0.45
N TYR A 92 0.96 -1.12 -0.53
CA TYR A 92 0.99 0.32 -0.29
C TYR A 92 -0.15 0.78 0.64
N VAL A 93 -1.39 0.38 0.36
CA VAL A 93 -2.54 0.76 1.19
C VAL A 93 -2.45 0.13 2.59
N ARG A 94 -2.01 -1.12 2.69
CA ARG A 94 -1.81 -1.81 3.98
C ARG A 94 -0.76 -1.10 4.82
N ILE A 95 0.34 -0.63 4.23
CA ILE A 95 1.36 0.15 4.95
C ILE A 95 0.73 1.38 5.61
N VAL A 96 -0.04 2.16 4.84
CA VAL A 96 -0.69 3.38 5.36
C VAL A 96 -1.64 3.06 6.52
N TYR A 97 -2.48 2.03 6.39
CA TYR A 97 -3.41 1.66 7.46
C TYR A 97 -2.72 1.06 8.69
N THR A 98 -1.64 0.30 8.52
CA THR A 98 -0.83 -0.21 9.63
C THR A 98 -0.21 0.96 10.39
N LEU A 99 0.33 1.96 9.69
CA LEU A 99 0.82 3.18 10.33
C LEU A 99 -0.29 3.89 11.11
N TYR A 100 -1.49 4.07 10.55
CA TYR A 100 -2.60 4.68 11.30
C TYR A 100 -3.02 3.90 12.56
N ALA A 101 -2.88 2.57 12.55
CA ALA A 101 -3.34 1.70 13.63
C ALA A 101 -2.29 1.48 14.74
N SER A 102 -1.03 1.86 14.50
CA SER A 102 0.08 1.55 15.39
C SER A 102 0.21 2.51 16.57
N ASN A 103 0.49 1.95 17.75
CA ASN A 103 0.78 2.72 18.96
C ASN A 103 2.30 2.93 19.19
N SER A 104 3.15 2.16 18.51
CA SER A 104 4.61 2.23 18.60
C SER A 104 5.17 2.75 17.28
N TYR A 105 5.94 3.84 17.32
CA TYR A 105 6.53 4.41 16.12
C TYR A 105 7.60 3.51 15.52
N GLU A 106 8.55 3.08 16.34
CA GLU A 106 9.70 2.29 15.90
C GLU A 106 9.29 0.94 15.31
N ASP A 107 8.42 0.21 16.01
CA ASP A 107 7.94 -1.11 15.54
C ASP A 107 7.15 -0.96 14.24
N ALA A 108 6.28 0.07 14.16
CA ALA A 108 5.51 0.32 12.95
C ALA A 108 6.41 0.61 11.74
N ILE A 109 7.47 1.40 11.91
CA ILE A 109 8.40 1.66 10.79
C ILE A 109 9.08 0.37 10.35
N LYS A 110 9.60 -0.43 11.28
CA LYS A 110 10.26 -1.72 10.98
C LYS A 110 9.32 -2.70 10.26
N ASP A 111 8.10 -2.87 10.79
CA ASP A 111 7.09 -3.76 10.20
C ASP A 111 6.69 -3.31 8.80
N ASN A 112 6.55 -2.00 8.58
CA ASN A 112 6.17 -1.46 7.28
C ASN A 112 7.31 -1.48 6.25
N ILE A 113 8.57 -1.40 6.68
CA ILE A 113 9.73 -1.67 5.80
C ILE A 113 9.69 -3.13 5.34
N TYR A 114 9.45 -4.07 6.26
CA TYR A 114 9.30 -5.48 5.90
C TYR A 114 8.14 -5.69 4.92
N LEU A 115 6.99 -5.03 5.11
CA LEU A 115 5.88 -5.08 4.17
C LEU A 115 6.26 -4.52 2.79
N ALA A 116 6.99 -3.40 2.75
CA ALA A 116 7.45 -2.82 1.50
C ALA A 116 8.40 -3.76 0.75
N ASP A 117 9.36 -4.37 1.44
CA ASP A 117 10.29 -5.36 0.88
C ASP A 117 9.55 -6.57 0.30
N LEU A 118 8.54 -7.07 1.02
CA LEU A 118 7.71 -8.17 0.53
C LEU A 118 6.93 -7.76 -0.73
N GLY A 119 6.36 -6.56 -0.74
CA GLY A 119 5.70 -5.99 -1.92
C GLY A 119 6.62 -5.86 -3.12
N LEU A 120 7.84 -5.36 -2.92
CA LEU A 120 8.87 -5.24 -3.96
C LEU A 120 9.30 -6.60 -4.50
N MET A 121 9.37 -7.63 -3.66
CA MET A 121 9.78 -8.97 -4.06
C MET A 121 8.71 -9.71 -4.88
N LEU A 122 7.42 -9.59 -4.51
CA LEU A 122 6.35 -10.41 -5.10
C LEU A 122 5.50 -9.66 -6.13
N GLY A 123 5.35 -8.35 -5.95
CA GLY A 123 4.52 -7.48 -6.77
C GLY A 123 5.16 -7.16 -8.13
N CYS A 124 4.62 -6.13 -8.77
CA CYS A 124 5.26 -5.52 -9.93
C CYS A 124 5.49 -4.01 -9.73
N PRO A 125 6.53 -3.43 -10.35
CA PRO A 125 6.78 -2.00 -10.25
C PRO A 125 5.61 -1.19 -10.79
N ILE A 126 5.16 -0.21 -10.00
CA ILE A 126 4.17 0.80 -10.41
C ILE A 126 4.91 2.13 -10.54
N GLY A 127 5.25 2.51 -11.76
CA GLY A 127 6.06 3.71 -12.03
C GLY A 127 5.40 5.01 -11.57
N LEU A 128 6.23 5.93 -11.07
CA LEU A 128 5.83 7.28 -10.66
C LEU A 128 6.28 8.30 -11.72
N GLU A 129 5.35 9.11 -12.22
CA GLU A 129 5.67 10.17 -13.19
C GLU A 129 6.31 11.41 -12.55
N CYS A 130 6.34 11.49 -11.22
CA CYS A 130 6.69 12.71 -10.48
C CYS A 130 8.19 13.03 -10.35
N LYS A 131 9.11 12.16 -10.79
CA LYS A 131 10.55 12.40 -10.64
C LYS A 131 11.30 12.13 -11.95
N ASN A 132 12.26 13.01 -12.27
CA ASN A 132 13.19 12.83 -13.40
C ASN A 132 14.06 11.56 -13.29
N VAL A 133 13.95 10.82 -12.19
CA VAL A 133 14.54 9.51 -11.98
C VAL A 133 13.41 8.48 -12.00
N PRO A 134 13.48 7.44 -12.85
CA PRO A 134 12.49 6.38 -12.84
C PRO A 134 12.54 5.66 -11.48
N THR A 135 11.46 5.80 -10.72
CA THR A 135 11.22 5.11 -9.45
C THR A 135 9.80 4.55 -9.45
N ASP A 136 9.51 3.61 -8.56
CA ASP A 136 8.19 3.02 -8.39
C ASP A 136 7.60 3.31 -6.99
N LEU A 137 6.29 3.10 -6.90
CA LEU A 137 5.47 3.39 -5.72
C LEU A 137 6.04 2.81 -4.43
N LEU A 138 6.42 1.52 -4.42
CA LEU A 138 6.89 0.87 -3.20
C LEU A 138 8.35 1.21 -2.91
N THR A 139 9.18 1.43 -3.93
CA THR A 139 10.55 1.91 -3.74
C THR A 139 10.55 3.29 -3.05
N GLU A 140 9.71 4.21 -3.51
CA GLU A 140 9.58 5.53 -2.87
C GLU A 140 9.02 5.42 -1.44
N THR A 141 8.01 4.56 -1.25
CA THR A 141 7.42 4.31 0.08
C THR A 141 8.46 3.74 1.05
N ALA A 142 9.25 2.75 0.61
CA ALA A 142 10.34 2.18 1.39
C ALA A 142 11.40 3.24 1.72
N SER A 143 11.78 4.10 0.77
CA SER A 143 12.72 5.18 1.00
C SER A 143 12.23 6.16 2.08
N ILE A 144 10.94 6.50 2.09
CA ILE A 144 10.35 7.35 3.12
C ILE A 144 10.42 6.65 4.48
N LEU A 145 10.03 5.38 4.56
CA LEU A 145 10.06 4.60 5.79
C LEU A 145 11.49 4.44 6.34
N THR A 146 12.47 4.13 5.50
CA THR A 146 13.88 4.02 5.90
C THR A 146 14.45 5.35 6.37
N GLY A 147 14.03 6.47 5.77
CA GLY A 147 14.42 7.81 6.21
C GLY A 147 13.99 8.12 7.66
N GLU A 148 12.91 7.47 8.14
CA GLU A 148 12.43 7.62 9.52
C GLU A 148 13.24 6.80 10.53
N LEU A 149 14.07 5.83 10.11
CA LEU A 149 14.98 5.08 10.99
C LEU A 149 16.23 5.89 11.40
N GLY A 150 16.54 6.97 10.69
CA GLY A 150 17.74 7.80 10.91
C GLY A 150 17.49 9.10 11.67
N ILE A 151 16.31 9.27 12.26
CA ILE A 151 15.92 10.48 13.00
C ILE A 151 15.96 10.14 14.49
N ASP A 152 17.13 10.33 15.08
CA ASP A 152 17.35 10.42 16.55
C ASP A 152 16.97 11.81 17.08
#